data_AF-A0A1H2VLV1-F1
#
_entry.id   AF-A0A1H2VLV1-F1
#
_cell.length_a   1.000
_cell.length_b   1.000
_cell.length_c   1.000
_cell.angle_alpha   90.00
_cell.angle_beta   90.00
_cell.angle_gamma   90.00
#
_symmetry.space_group_name_H-M   'P 1'
#
loop_
_entity.id
_entity.type
_entity.pdbx_description
1 polymer ?
#
loop_
_entity_poly.entity_id
_entity_poly.type
_entity_poly.pdbx_seq_one_letter_code
_entity_poly.pdbx_strand_id
1 'polypeptide(L)'
;MSGKAVRLAGIGLCALIVTGCGMTNAGADVTGATDGGGNYSQTKQMVVDILNSKEGQQALLDTLKNPEFKNQLIASPDDVKQALTQFIQSQQSQTFLTEAAKDPAFAAALAKAAQPELKSTVQNLMKDPSFQQDMLVLLQSDDFTKNLQTMMQGPQFRSDLQKVILQTMTSPTFQVQFQETVQQAVQKAMQAGQATAGGEGGGEQGKSGSENSQGESSGS
;
A
#
# COMPACT_ATOMS: atom_id res chain seq x y z
N MET A 1 -14.00 25.49 53.51
CA MET A 1 -14.38 26.71 54.27
C MET A 1 -13.08 27.34 54.73
N SER A 2 -12.60 28.54 54.40
CA SER A 2 -13.00 29.70 53.61
C SER A 2 -11.65 30.43 53.35
N GLY A 3 -11.26 30.84 52.15
CA GLY A 3 -11.78 32.03 51.46
C GLY A 3 -11.40 33.32 52.19
N LYS A 4 -10.33 34.02 51.76
CA LYS A 4 -10.31 35.45 51.33
C LYS A 4 -8.90 36.02 51.16
N ALA A 5 -8.72 36.71 50.03
CA ALA A 5 -7.64 37.63 49.71
C ALA A 5 -7.68 38.91 50.57
N VAL A 6 -6.58 39.69 50.60
CA VAL A 6 -6.54 41.17 50.55
C VAL A 6 -5.09 41.67 50.43
N ARG A 7 -4.94 42.77 49.69
CA ARG A 7 -3.73 43.47 49.23
C ARG A 7 -3.18 44.49 50.26
N LEU A 8 -1.88 44.79 50.19
CA LEU A 8 -1.20 46.06 50.58
C LEU A 8 0.12 46.11 49.76
N ALA A 9 0.49 47.09 48.93
CA ALA A 9 0.56 48.57 48.99
C ALA A 9 1.76 49.12 49.82
N GLY A 10 2.70 49.80 49.14
CA GLY A 10 3.81 50.61 49.68
C GLY A 10 5.11 50.46 48.87
N ILE A 11 5.41 51.27 47.83
CA ILE A 11 6.02 52.62 47.80
C ILE A 11 7.43 52.68 48.43
N GLY A 12 8.41 53.09 47.62
CA GLY A 12 9.75 53.55 48.03
C GLY A 12 10.74 53.52 46.86
N LEU A 13 10.73 54.50 45.95
CA LEU A 13 11.55 55.72 46.01
C LEU A 13 13.03 55.45 46.38
N CYS A 14 13.89 55.31 45.38
CA CYS A 14 15.32 55.59 45.51
C CYS A 14 15.85 56.18 44.21
N ALA A 15 15.92 57.51 44.22
CA ALA A 15 16.56 58.35 43.24
C ALA A 15 18.07 58.44 43.52
N LEU A 16 18.86 58.45 42.44
CA LEU A 16 20.03 59.30 42.20
C LEU A 16 20.92 59.69 43.39
N ILE A 17 22.12 59.13 43.43
CA ILE A 17 23.32 59.81 43.96
C ILE A 17 24.46 59.66 42.95
N VAL A 18 24.77 60.77 42.29
CA VAL A 18 26.06 61.08 41.65
C VAL A 18 26.85 61.93 42.65
N THR A 19 28.11 61.55 42.90
CA THR A 19 29.30 62.31 43.35
C THR A 19 30.23 61.25 43.96
N GLY A 20 31.40 60.87 43.46
CA GLY A 20 32.51 61.64 42.92
C GLY A 20 33.72 61.46 43.86
N CYS A 21 34.76 60.76 43.42
CA CYS A 21 36.12 60.81 43.98
C CYS A 21 37.10 60.37 42.89
N GLY A 22 38.01 61.28 42.49
CA GLY A 22 39.10 60.99 41.58
C GLY A 22 40.32 60.42 42.30
N MET A 23 41.08 59.59 41.59
CA MET A 23 42.54 59.48 41.67
C MET A 23 43.08 58.69 40.46
N THR A 24 43.71 59.43 39.55
CA THR A 24 44.99 59.13 38.88
C THR A 24 45.27 57.69 38.41
N ASN A 25 45.22 57.45 37.08
CA ASN A 25 46.42 57.19 36.27
C ASN A 25 46.10 56.98 34.77
N ALA A 26 46.88 57.68 33.94
CA ALA A 26 47.39 57.30 32.63
C ALA A 26 46.39 56.88 31.50
N GLY A 27 46.06 57.88 30.66
CA GLY A 27 46.30 57.82 29.22
C GLY A 27 45.54 56.80 28.36
N ALA A 28 44.45 57.24 27.74
CA ALA A 28 44.20 57.01 26.32
C ALA A 28 43.25 58.09 25.80
N ASP A 29 43.75 58.86 24.85
CA ASP A 29 43.08 59.89 24.08
C ASP A 29 41.78 59.38 23.44
N VAL A 30 40.65 60.01 23.77
CA VAL A 30 39.54 60.19 22.83
C VAL A 30 39.07 61.62 23.02
N THR A 31 39.76 62.50 22.33
CA THR A 31 39.30 63.86 22.09
C THR A 31 38.05 63.77 21.21
N GLY A 32 36.92 64.28 21.69
CA GLY A 32 35.69 64.34 20.93
C GLY A 32 35.84 65.23 19.70
N ALA A 33 35.34 64.76 18.55
CA ALA A 33 35.03 65.60 17.42
C ALA A 33 33.76 65.08 16.73
N THR A 34 32.73 65.90 16.80
CA THR A 34 31.54 65.93 15.97
C THR A 34 31.89 65.89 14.48
N ASP A 35 31.52 64.81 13.76
CA ASP A 35 31.09 64.92 12.36
C ASP A 35 30.33 63.66 11.88
N GLY A 36 29.03 63.82 11.65
CA GLY A 36 28.05 62.73 11.50
C GLY A 36 27.86 62.18 10.08
N GLY A 37 28.82 62.33 9.16
CA GLY A 37 28.63 61.95 7.74
C GLY A 37 29.72 61.04 7.14
N GLY A 38 30.99 61.25 7.48
CA GLY A 38 32.12 60.49 6.90
C GLY A 38 32.39 59.15 7.57
N ASN A 39 32.16 59.07 8.89
CA ASN A 39 32.43 57.87 9.67
C ASN A 39 31.41 56.74 9.41
N TYR A 40 30.16 57.06 9.04
CA TYR A 40 29.13 56.04 8.86
C TYR A 40 29.42 55.10 7.68
N SER A 41 29.93 55.63 6.55
CA SER A 41 30.31 54.82 5.39
C SER A 41 31.51 53.92 5.71
N GLN A 42 32.49 54.46 6.44
CA GLN A 42 33.68 53.71 6.85
C GLN A 42 33.37 52.66 7.92
N THR A 43 32.51 52.96 8.89
CA THR A 43 32.00 51.98 9.86
C THR A 43 31.13 50.92 9.19
N LYS A 44 30.30 51.29 8.20
CA LYS A 44 29.52 50.32 7.42
C LYS A 44 30.43 49.37 6.64
N GLN A 45 31.46 49.89 5.98
CA GLN A 45 32.42 49.06 5.25
C GLN A 45 33.18 48.13 6.21
N MET A 46 33.63 48.65 7.35
CA MET A 46 34.26 47.84 8.40
C MET A 46 33.33 46.74 8.92
N VAL A 47 32.04 47.01 9.15
CA VAL A 47 31.07 46.00 9.58
C VAL A 47 30.82 44.96 8.48
N VAL A 48 30.71 45.38 7.23
CA VAL A 48 30.55 44.46 6.09
C VAL A 48 31.79 43.57 5.91
N ASP A 49 32.99 44.14 6.08
CA ASP A 49 34.25 43.40 5.96
C ASP A 49 34.43 42.42 7.13
N ILE A 50 34.01 42.78 8.36
CA ILE A 50 33.97 41.86 9.51
C ILE A 50 32.98 40.72 9.27
N LEU A 51 31.77 41.01 8.76
CA LEU A 51 30.78 39.98 8.44
C LEU A 51 31.25 39.04 7.33
N ASN A 52 32.00 39.56 6.35
CA ASN A 52 32.58 38.79 5.26
C ASN A 52 33.90 38.12 5.62
N SER A 53 34.50 38.45 6.76
CA SER A 53 35.73 37.82 7.24
C SER A 53 35.45 36.37 7.68
N LYS A 54 36.50 35.56 7.70
CA LYS A 54 36.39 34.15 8.14
C LYS A 54 35.91 34.07 9.59
N GLU A 55 36.33 35.00 10.42
CA GLU A 55 35.96 35.13 11.82
C GLU A 55 34.48 35.51 11.97
N GLY A 56 33.98 36.45 11.15
CA GLY A 56 32.56 36.83 11.16
C GLY A 56 31.65 35.71 10.68
N GLN A 57 32.02 35.01 9.60
CA GLN A 57 31.29 33.83 9.13
C GLN A 57 31.30 32.71 10.18
N GLN A 58 32.45 32.45 10.81
CA GLN A 58 32.57 31.43 11.84
C GLN A 58 31.74 31.77 13.08
N ALA A 59 31.76 33.03 13.53
CA ALA A 59 30.95 33.51 14.65
C ALA A 59 29.45 33.41 14.35
N LEU A 60 29.02 33.71 13.12
CA LEU A 60 27.65 33.48 12.65
C LEU A 60 27.29 32.00 12.65
N LEU A 61 28.19 31.14 12.18
CA LEU A 61 27.97 29.69 12.12
C LEU A 61 27.89 29.09 13.54
N ASP A 62 28.69 29.57 14.47
CA ASP A 62 28.66 29.15 15.88
C ASP A 62 27.43 29.68 16.61
N THR A 63 26.95 30.87 16.25
CA THR A 63 25.65 31.40 16.72
C THR A 63 24.48 30.59 16.15
N LEU A 64 24.54 30.21 14.87
CA LEU A 64 23.57 29.32 14.23
C LEU A 64 23.60 27.89 14.78
N LYS A 65 24.71 27.43 15.36
CA LYS A 65 24.74 26.14 16.07
C LYS A 65 24.03 26.21 17.42
N ASN A 66 23.85 27.40 18.00
CA ASN A 66 23.16 27.56 19.27
C ASN A 66 21.67 27.20 19.12
N PRO A 67 21.15 26.24 19.91
CA PRO A 67 19.76 25.79 19.82
C PRO A 67 18.73 26.89 20.13
N GLU A 68 19.06 27.86 21.00
CA GLU A 68 18.15 28.97 21.30
C GLU A 68 17.97 29.91 20.11
N PHE A 69 19.07 30.17 19.38
CA PHE A 69 19.04 30.99 18.18
C PHE A 69 18.39 30.27 16.99
N LYS A 70 18.64 28.96 16.84
CA LYS A 70 17.94 28.13 15.84
C LYS A 70 16.43 28.15 15.99
N ASN A 71 15.93 28.08 17.22
CA ASN A 71 14.50 28.10 17.50
C ASN A 71 13.85 29.45 17.17
N GLN A 72 14.60 30.56 17.27
CA GLN A 72 14.15 31.90 16.86
C GLN A 72 14.24 32.13 15.35
N LEU A 73 15.11 31.38 14.65
CA LEU A 73 15.26 31.43 13.19
C LEU A 73 14.34 30.47 12.43
N ILE A 74 13.52 29.67 13.14
CA ILE A 74 12.53 28.83 12.48
C ILE A 74 11.63 29.75 11.65
N ALA A 75 11.74 29.63 10.33
CA ALA A 75 10.94 30.40 9.40
C ALA A 75 9.46 30.27 9.75
N SER A 76 8.68 31.32 9.52
CA SER A 76 7.25 31.35 9.82
C SER A 76 6.60 30.07 9.27
N PRO A 77 5.68 29.42 10.02
CA PRO A 77 5.02 28.20 9.55
C PRO A 77 4.42 28.33 8.15
N ASP A 78 3.97 29.54 7.79
CA ASP A 78 3.45 29.88 6.47
C ASP A 78 4.52 29.87 5.37
N ASP A 79 5.72 30.42 5.64
CA ASP A 79 6.84 30.40 4.70
C ASP A 79 7.32 28.97 4.45
N VAL A 80 7.39 28.15 5.50
CA VAL A 80 7.75 26.73 5.39
C VAL A 80 6.69 25.96 4.60
N LYS A 81 5.41 26.20 4.87
CA LYS A 81 4.31 25.56 4.13
C LYS A 81 4.30 25.97 2.65
N GLN A 82 4.54 27.24 2.36
CA GLN A 82 4.60 27.74 0.98
C GLN A 82 5.80 27.15 0.24
N ALA A 83 6.99 27.13 0.85
CA ALA A 83 8.17 26.52 0.27
C ALA A 83 7.98 25.02 0.03
N LEU A 84 7.36 24.29 0.98
CA LEU A 84 7.05 22.88 0.82
C LEU A 84 6.02 22.64 -0.29
N THR A 85 5.00 23.48 -0.40
CA THR A 85 3.98 23.38 -1.46
C THR A 85 4.60 23.61 -2.84
N GLN A 86 5.46 24.63 -2.96
CA GLN A 86 6.20 24.89 -4.20
C GLN A 86 7.15 23.74 -4.54
N PHE A 87 7.82 23.18 -3.53
CA PHE A 87 8.66 22.01 -3.72
C PHE A 87 7.85 20.83 -4.25
N ILE A 88 6.73 20.46 -3.62
CA ILE A 88 5.85 19.35 -4.05
C ILE A 88 5.26 19.59 -5.45
N GLN A 89 5.01 20.82 -5.86
CA GLN A 89 4.53 21.14 -7.22
C GLN A 89 5.63 21.13 -8.28
N SER A 90 6.90 21.15 -7.87
CA SER A 90 8.02 21.12 -8.80
C SER A 90 8.24 19.72 -9.35
N GLN A 91 8.76 19.64 -10.59
CA GLN A 91 9.17 18.36 -11.19
C GLN A 91 10.26 17.63 -10.39
N GLN A 92 11.06 18.36 -9.62
CA GLN A 92 12.12 17.81 -8.79
C GLN A 92 11.57 16.98 -7.61
N SER A 93 10.35 17.27 -7.15
CA SER A 93 9.70 16.49 -6.09
C SER A 93 9.39 15.07 -6.52
N GLN A 94 9.01 14.83 -7.79
CA GLN A 94 8.68 13.48 -8.24
C GLN A 94 9.91 12.58 -8.14
N THR A 95 11.07 13.06 -8.57
CA THR A 95 12.34 12.33 -8.44
C THR A 95 12.71 12.13 -6.98
N PHE A 96 12.61 13.17 -6.15
CA PHE A 96 12.91 13.07 -4.72
C PHE A 96 11.99 12.08 -3.99
N LEU A 97 10.67 12.17 -4.22
CA LEU A 97 9.67 11.29 -3.62
C LEU A 97 9.82 9.85 -4.12
N THR A 98 10.17 9.66 -5.39
CA THR A 98 10.46 8.32 -5.94
C THR A 98 11.69 7.71 -5.27
N GLU A 99 12.74 8.50 -5.05
CA GLU A 99 13.95 8.02 -4.37
C GLU A 99 13.69 7.79 -2.88
N ALA A 100 12.97 8.69 -2.22
CA ALA A 100 12.55 8.54 -0.82
C ALA A 100 11.63 7.33 -0.64
N ALA A 101 10.76 7.02 -1.60
CA ALA A 101 9.89 5.83 -1.57
C ALA A 101 10.67 4.51 -1.64
N LYS A 102 11.94 4.51 -2.07
CA LYS A 102 12.81 3.32 -2.00
C LYS A 102 13.34 3.07 -0.59
N ASP A 103 13.33 4.07 0.29
CA ASP A 103 13.68 3.87 1.69
C ASP A 103 12.55 3.09 2.39
N PRO A 104 12.82 1.89 2.93
CA PRO A 104 11.81 1.07 3.60
C PRO A 104 11.19 1.75 4.82
N ALA A 105 11.92 2.61 5.53
CA ALA A 105 11.36 3.33 6.69
C ALA A 105 10.31 4.35 6.24
N PHE A 106 10.63 5.13 5.21
CA PHE A 106 9.70 6.09 4.61
C PHE A 106 8.51 5.39 3.94
N ALA A 107 8.75 4.33 3.15
CA ALA A 107 7.69 3.54 2.52
C ALA A 107 6.75 2.90 3.55
N ALA A 108 7.28 2.36 4.65
CA ALA A 108 6.45 1.78 5.71
C ALA A 108 5.60 2.84 6.42
N ALA A 109 6.18 4.01 6.72
CA ALA A 109 5.45 5.12 7.33
C ALA A 109 4.35 5.65 6.39
N LEU A 110 4.66 5.83 5.11
CA LEU A 110 3.71 6.25 4.09
C LEU A 110 2.59 5.22 3.89
N ALA A 111 2.94 3.94 3.77
CA ALA A 111 1.96 2.86 3.65
C ALA A 111 1.04 2.81 4.87
N LYS A 112 1.58 2.95 6.09
CA LYS A 112 0.79 2.96 7.33
C LYS A 112 -0.15 4.16 7.41
N ALA A 113 0.30 5.33 6.99
CA ALA A 113 -0.53 6.53 6.95
C ALA A 113 -1.62 6.43 5.87
N ALA A 114 -1.30 5.86 4.72
CA ALA A 114 -2.22 5.70 3.59
C ALA A 114 -3.17 4.50 3.75
N GLN A 115 -2.85 3.53 4.60
CA GLN A 115 -3.61 2.29 4.78
C GLN A 115 -5.13 2.47 4.98
N PRO A 116 -5.62 3.37 5.86
CA PRO A 116 -7.06 3.53 6.07
C PRO A 116 -7.77 4.07 4.81
N GLU A 117 -7.19 5.08 4.15
CA GLU A 117 -7.75 5.62 2.90
C GLU A 117 -7.63 4.61 1.77
N LEU A 118 -6.49 3.93 1.62
CA LEU A 118 -6.30 2.89 0.62
C LEU A 118 -7.32 1.76 0.80
N LYS A 119 -7.58 1.33 2.04
CA LYS A 119 -8.62 0.34 2.34
C LYS A 119 -10.00 0.84 1.92
N SER A 120 -10.34 2.08 2.25
CA SER A 120 -11.62 2.68 1.86
C SER A 120 -11.76 2.78 0.34
N THR A 121 -10.71 3.23 -0.33
CA THR A 121 -10.64 3.36 -1.79
C THR A 121 -10.81 2.00 -2.45
N VAL A 122 -10.05 0.99 -2.03
CA VAL A 122 -10.15 -0.38 -2.55
C VAL A 122 -11.54 -0.98 -2.31
N GLN A 123 -12.15 -0.74 -1.14
CA GLN A 123 -13.53 -1.18 -0.86
C GLN A 123 -14.57 -0.48 -1.75
N ASN A 124 -14.34 0.79 -2.11
CA ASN A 124 -15.21 1.52 -3.02
C ASN A 124 -15.00 1.06 -4.46
N LEU A 125 -13.75 0.83 -4.89
CA LEU A 125 -13.43 0.26 -6.21
C LEU A 125 -14.09 -1.11 -6.38
N MET A 126 -14.10 -1.98 -5.36
CA MET A 126 -14.81 -3.28 -5.44
C MET A 126 -16.31 -3.16 -5.74
N LYS A 127 -16.93 -2.01 -5.43
CA LYS A 127 -18.35 -1.74 -5.71
C LYS A 127 -18.54 -1.08 -7.08
N ASP A 128 -17.47 -0.65 -7.72
CA ASP A 128 -17.52 -0.01 -9.02
C ASP A 128 -17.74 -1.05 -10.14
N PRO A 129 -18.66 -0.81 -11.09
CA PRO A 129 -18.93 -1.73 -12.19
C PRO A 129 -17.72 -2.04 -13.08
N SER A 130 -16.80 -1.07 -13.26
CA SER A 130 -15.60 -1.27 -14.09
C SER A 130 -14.62 -2.24 -13.43
N PHE A 131 -14.32 -2.02 -12.15
CA PHE A 131 -13.45 -2.91 -11.38
C PHE A 131 -14.06 -4.31 -11.22
N GLN A 132 -15.39 -4.40 -11.07
CA GLN A 132 -16.07 -5.69 -11.06
C GLN A 132 -15.92 -6.42 -12.39
N GLN A 133 -15.92 -5.70 -13.52
CA GLN A 133 -15.72 -6.29 -14.84
C GLN A 133 -14.30 -6.82 -14.99
N ASP A 134 -13.30 -6.03 -14.60
CA ASP A 134 -11.89 -6.47 -14.60
C ASP A 134 -11.68 -7.68 -13.67
N MET A 135 -12.37 -7.70 -12.52
CA MET A 135 -12.31 -8.83 -11.61
C MET A 135 -13.02 -10.07 -12.16
N LEU A 136 -14.10 -9.92 -12.93
CA LEU A 136 -14.72 -11.04 -13.65
C LEU A 136 -13.79 -11.62 -14.73
N VAL A 137 -13.06 -10.77 -15.46
CA VAL A 137 -12.03 -11.23 -16.41
C VAL A 137 -10.95 -12.02 -15.68
N LEU A 138 -10.50 -11.55 -14.52
CA LEU A 138 -9.53 -12.27 -13.70
C LEU A 138 -10.06 -13.63 -13.21
N LEU A 139 -11.33 -13.69 -12.80
CA LEU A 139 -12.00 -14.94 -12.40
C LEU A 139 -12.20 -15.90 -13.57
N GLN A 140 -12.24 -15.40 -14.80
CA GLN A 140 -12.29 -16.24 -16.02
C GLN A 140 -10.91 -16.70 -16.49
N SER A 141 -9.83 -16.32 -15.80
CA SER A 141 -8.49 -16.79 -16.16
C SER A 141 -8.37 -18.32 -16.06
N ASP A 142 -7.51 -18.89 -16.90
CA ASP A 142 -7.24 -20.34 -16.91
C ASP A 142 -6.71 -20.83 -15.56
N ASP A 143 -5.92 -20.02 -14.86
CA ASP A 143 -5.35 -20.38 -13.57
C ASP A 143 -6.43 -20.46 -12.48
N PHE A 144 -7.37 -19.50 -12.45
CA PHE A 144 -8.52 -19.58 -11.57
C PHE A 144 -9.41 -20.77 -11.92
N THR A 145 -9.66 -21.00 -13.21
CA THR A 145 -10.47 -22.13 -13.69
C THR A 145 -9.87 -23.49 -13.30
N LYS A 146 -8.54 -23.66 -13.41
CA LYS A 146 -7.84 -24.88 -12.97
C LYS A 146 -7.95 -25.07 -11.45
N ASN A 147 -7.83 -23.99 -10.68
CA ASN A 147 -8.01 -24.05 -9.24
C ASN A 147 -9.45 -24.46 -8.88
N LEU A 148 -10.43 -23.87 -9.55
CA LEU A 148 -11.85 -24.21 -9.39
C LEU A 148 -12.14 -25.66 -9.77
N GLN A 149 -11.58 -26.16 -10.88
CA GLN A 149 -11.70 -27.57 -11.28
C GLN A 149 -11.09 -28.51 -10.22
N THR A 150 -9.93 -28.15 -9.67
CA THR A 150 -9.29 -28.93 -8.61
C THR A 150 -10.17 -28.98 -7.36
N MET A 151 -10.80 -27.85 -7.00
CA MET A 151 -11.73 -27.77 -5.88
C MET A 151 -13.00 -28.60 -6.13
N MET A 152 -13.58 -28.55 -7.33
CA MET A 152 -14.73 -29.38 -7.72
C MET A 152 -14.41 -30.88 -7.74
N GLN A 153 -13.18 -31.25 -8.06
CA GLN A 153 -12.74 -32.64 -7.98
C GLN A 153 -12.38 -33.07 -6.55
N GLY A 154 -12.36 -32.13 -5.61
CA GLY A 154 -12.06 -32.38 -4.21
C GLY A 154 -13.11 -33.27 -3.52
N PRO A 155 -12.72 -33.94 -2.42
CA PRO A 155 -13.58 -34.89 -1.71
C PRO A 155 -14.87 -34.27 -1.19
N GLN A 156 -14.85 -32.99 -0.78
CA GLN A 156 -16.02 -32.30 -0.25
C GLN A 156 -17.08 -32.06 -1.33
N PHE A 157 -16.67 -31.55 -2.50
CA PHE A 157 -17.58 -31.36 -3.63
C PHE A 157 -18.10 -32.70 -4.18
N ARG A 158 -17.24 -33.74 -4.23
CA ARG A 158 -17.68 -35.10 -4.61
C ARG A 158 -18.74 -35.66 -3.65
N SER A 159 -18.59 -35.44 -2.34
CA SER A 159 -19.59 -35.87 -1.35
C SER A 159 -20.93 -35.17 -1.56
N ASP A 160 -20.93 -33.86 -1.79
CA ASP A 160 -22.15 -33.11 -2.04
C ASP A 160 -22.77 -33.47 -3.39
N LEU A 161 -21.96 -33.67 -4.42
CA LEU A 161 -22.41 -34.18 -5.72
C LEU A 161 -23.04 -35.57 -5.58
N GLN A 162 -22.44 -36.47 -4.79
CA GLN A 162 -23.00 -37.79 -4.51
C GLN A 162 -24.36 -37.68 -3.82
N LYS A 163 -24.53 -36.78 -2.84
CA LYS A 163 -25.83 -36.54 -2.20
C LYS A 163 -26.87 -36.05 -3.22
N VAL A 164 -26.51 -35.11 -4.08
CA VAL A 164 -27.41 -34.59 -5.12
C VAL A 164 -27.78 -35.68 -6.13
N ILE A 165 -26.83 -36.52 -6.55
CA ILE A 165 -27.09 -37.67 -7.43
C ILE A 165 -28.05 -38.64 -6.75
N LEU A 166 -27.80 -39.00 -5.49
CA LEU A 166 -28.67 -39.91 -4.74
C LEU A 166 -30.08 -39.33 -4.60
N GLN A 167 -30.21 -38.04 -4.27
CA GLN A 167 -31.50 -37.34 -4.22
C GLN A 167 -32.21 -37.36 -5.57
N THR A 168 -31.48 -37.13 -6.66
CA THR A 168 -32.03 -37.14 -8.02
C THR A 168 -32.52 -38.53 -8.39
N MET A 169 -31.76 -39.58 -8.08
CA MET A 169 -32.16 -40.98 -8.30
C MET A 169 -33.37 -41.40 -7.46
N THR A 170 -33.54 -40.81 -6.27
CA THR A 170 -34.74 -41.02 -5.45
C THR A 170 -35.93 -40.18 -5.90
N SER A 171 -35.76 -39.28 -6.87
CA SER A 171 -36.88 -38.47 -7.35
C SER A 171 -37.85 -39.35 -8.15
N PRO A 172 -39.18 -39.20 -7.93
CA PRO A 172 -40.19 -39.96 -8.65
C PRO A 172 -40.05 -39.82 -10.17
N THR A 173 -39.69 -38.62 -10.64
CA THR A 173 -39.48 -38.33 -12.06
C THR A 173 -38.34 -39.17 -12.66
N PHE A 174 -37.21 -39.28 -11.96
CA PHE A 174 -36.09 -40.09 -12.42
C PHE A 174 -36.41 -41.58 -12.37
N GLN A 175 -37.10 -42.05 -11.33
CA GLN A 175 -37.49 -43.46 -11.22
C GLN A 175 -38.43 -43.90 -12.34
N VAL A 176 -39.40 -43.05 -12.71
CA VAL A 176 -40.31 -43.30 -13.83
C VAL A 176 -39.54 -43.33 -15.16
N GLN A 177 -38.72 -42.30 -15.43
CA GLN A 177 -37.90 -42.28 -16.66
C GLN A 177 -36.93 -43.46 -16.74
N PHE A 178 -36.35 -43.86 -15.60
CA PHE A 178 -35.47 -45.01 -15.53
C PHE A 178 -36.21 -46.31 -15.83
N GLN A 179 -37.39 -46.53 -15.23
CA GLN A 179 -38.23 -47.69 -15.54
C GLN A 179 -38.66 -47.73 -17.00
N GLU A 180 -39.11 -46.61 -17.57
CA GLU A 180 -39.48 -46.53 -18.99
C GLU A 180 -38.29 -46.85 -19.90
N THR A 181 -37.11 -46.28 -19.61
CA THR A 181 -35.89 -46.52 -20.39
C THR A 181 -35.44 -47.98 -20.31
N VAL A 182 -35.51 -48.59 -19.11
CA VAL A 182 -35.19 -50.02 -18.92
C VAL A 182 -36.21 -50.90 -19.62
N GLN A 183 -37.51 -50.59 -19.55
CA GLN A 183 -38.54 -51.34 -20.26
C GLN A 183 -38.35 -51.26 -21.79
N GLN A 184 -38.03 -50.08 -22.32
CA GLN A 184 -37.72 -49.92 -23.74
C GLN A 184 -36.44 -50.68 -24.15
N ALA A 185 -35.40 -50.67 -23.32
CA ALA A 185 -34.17 -51.40 -23.57
C ALA A 185 -34.40 -52.92 -23.56
N VAL A 186 -35.19 -53.44 -22.61
CA VAL A 186 -35.58 -54.85 -22.53
C VAL A 186 -36.46 -55.25 -23.72
N GLN A 187 -37.42 -54.39 -24.13
CA GLN A 187 -38.22 -54.65 -25.33
C GLN A 187 -37.37 -54.67 -26.60
N LYS A 188 -36.40 -53.76 -26.75
CA LYS A 188 -35.45 -53.77 -27.87
C LYS A 188 -34.55 -55.01 -27.83
N ALA A 189 -34.06 -55.41 -26.66
CA ALA A 189 -33.25 -56.62 -26.52
C ALA A 189 -34.05 -57.89 -26.81
N MET A 190 -35.33 -57.97 -26.40
CA MET A 190 -36.23 -59.06 -26.76
C MET A 190 -36.57 -59.06 -28.24
N GLN A 191 -36.80 -57.90 -28.87
CA GLN A 191 -37.02 -57.82 -30.32
C GLN A 191 -35.76 -58.18 -31.13
N ALA A 192 -34.57 -57.82 -30.64
CA ALA A 192 -33.30 -58.23 -31.23
C ALA A 192 -32.98 -59.72 -31.00
N GLY A 193 -33.35 -60.28 -29.84
CA GLY A 193 -33.22 -61.71 -29.53
C GLY A 193 -34.26 -62.59 -30.22
N GLN A 194 -35.44 -62.06 -30.53
CA GLN A 194 -36.48 -62.75 -31.30
C GLN A 194 -36.16 -62.80 -32.80
N ALA A 195 -35.17 -62.03 -33.28
CA ALA A 195 -34.59 -62.18 -34.62
C ALA A 195 -33.53 -63.30 -34.69
N THR A 196 -33.14 -63.92 -33.57
CA THR A 196 -32.14 -65.01 -33.52
C THR A 196 -32.63 -66.32 -32.88
N ALA A 197 -33.82 -66.34 -32.28
CA ALA A 197 -34.44 -67.55 -31.70
C ALA A 197 -35.56 -68.15 -32.58
N GLY A 198 -35.35 -68.15 -33.91
CA GLY A 198 -36.31 -68.65 -34.90
C GLY A 198 -35.62 -69.42 -36.02
N GLY A 199 -34.75 -70.36 -35.68
CA GLY A 199 -34.06 -71.15 -36.70
C GLY A 199 -33.01 -72.10 -36.14
N GLU A 200 -33.43 -73.13 -35.41
CA GLU A 200 -32.62 -74.34 -35.25
C GLU A 200 -33.49 -75.56 -35.53
N GLY A 201 -33.17 -76.25 -36.62
CA GLY A 201 -33.87 -77.43 -37.07
C GLY A 201 -33.26 -77.99 -38.35
N GLY A 202 -32.07 -78.57 -38.25
CA GLY A 202 -31.64 -79.61 -39.18
C GLY A 202 -30.23 -79.48 -39.75
N GLY A 203 -29.40 -80.50 -39.45
CA GLY A 203 -28.61 -81.15 -40.49
C GLY A 203 -27.09 -80.90 -40.50
N GLU A 204 -26.38 -81.89 -39.98
CA GLU A 204 -25.21 -82.53 -40.61
C GLU A 204 -23.95 -81.72 -40.99
N GLN A 205 -22.87 -82.03 -40.25
CA GLN A 205 -21.71 -82.78 -40.75
C GLN A 205 -20.84 -82.15 -41.87
N GLY A 206 -19.57 -81.89 -41.53
CA GLY A 206 -18.47 -81.70 -42.49
C GLY A 206 -17.47 -80.65 -42.02
N LYS A 207 -16.42 -81.02 -41.29
CA LYS A 207 -15.10 -81.45 -41.81
C LYS A 207 -14.23 -80.29 -42.34
N SER A 208 -13.07 -80.17 -41.69
CA SER A 208 -11.75 -79.80 -42.25
C SER A 208 -11.41 -78.31 -42.47
N GLY A 209 -10.16 -77.99 -42.09
CA GLY A 209 -9.36 -76.91 -42.69
C GLY A 209 -8.94 -75.88 -41.64
N SER A 210 -7.94 -76.17 -40.80
CA SER A 210 -6.51 -75.91 -41.02
C SER A 210 -6.13 -74.43 -41.05
N GLU A 211 -5.16 -74.11 -40.17
CA GLU A 211 -4.03 -73.21 -40.42
C GLU A 211 -4.32 -71.72 -40.65
N ASN A 212 -3.55 -70.76 -40.18
CA ASN A 212 -2.27 -70.70 -39.45
C ASN A 212 -1.99 -69.21 -39.23
N SER A 213 -1.27 -68.88 -38.15
CA SER A 213 -0.33 -67.75 -38.04
C SER A 213 -0.88 -66.32 -38.23
N GLN A 214 -0.39 -65.27 -37.56
CA GLN A 214 0.86 -65.03 -36.83
C GLN A 214 0.60 -63.78 -35.96
N GLY A 215 1.10 -63.72 -34.74
CA GLY A 215 2.31 -62.93 -34.46
C GLY A 215 1.98 -61.43 -34.40
N GLU A 216 1.51 -60.86 -33.29
CA GLU A 216 2.24 -60.62 -32.03
C GLU A 216 3.39 -59.61 -32.17
N SER A 217 3.37 -58.63 -31.25
CA SER A 217 4.50 -57.80 -30.80
C SER A 217 4.96 -56.67 -31.73
N SER A 218 5.43 -55.51 -31.29
CA SER A 218 5.41 -54.77 -30.02
C SER A 218 6.22 -53.50 -30.30
N GLY A 219 5.86 -52.40 -29.65
CA GLY A 219 6.83 -51.45 -29.11
C GLY A 219 7.63 -50.58 -30.08
N SER A 220 7.18 -49.34 -30.23
CA SER A 220 7.98 -48.13 -29.96
C SER A 220 7.04 -46.99 -29.61
#